data_AF-A0A1E4GFT7-F1
#
_entry.id   AF-A0A1E4GFT7-F1
#
_cell.length_a   1.000
_cell.length_b   1.000
_cell.length_c   1.000
_cell.angle_alpha   90.00
_cell.angle_beta   90.00
_cell.angle_gamma   90.00
#
_symmetry.space_group_name_H-M   'P 1'
#
loop_
_entity.id
_entity.type
_entity.pdbx_description
1 polymer ?
#
loop_
_entity_poly.entity_id
_entity_poly.type
_entity_poly.pdbx_seq_one_letter_code
_entity_poly.pdbx_strand_id
1 'polypeptide(L)'
;MRNILVVARFMPFVVISIASLWASAQTTQGYRDPIFDWDISWPAIANALTKMPHIGSMFMIFLFAALALGVGRLWLAALLTVLVGIGWEVVQMPTIGNNPRLADLAPDLVGVGIGWVTVALGAMLWRRFRAS
;
A
#
# COMPACT_ATOMS: atom_id res chain seq x y z
N MET A 1 6.83 29.01 5.77
CA MET A 1 7.09 28.25 4.51
C MET A 1 7.40 26.78 4.74
N ARG A 2 8.27 26.39 5.70
CA ARG A 2 8.61 24.97 5.97
C ARG A 2 7.40 24.06 6.20
N ASN A 3 6.40 24.52 6.96
CA ASN A 3 5.21 23.73 7.26
C ASN A 3 4.31 23.52 6.03
N ILE A 4 4.23 24.51 5.12
CA ILE A 4 3.43 24.43 3.90
C ILE A 4 4.00 23.35 2.96
N LEU A 5 5.32 23.27 2.83
CA LEU A 5 5.98 22.24 2.01
C LEU A 5 5.81 20.84 2.59
N VAL A 6 5.82 20.70 3.91
CA VAL A 6 5.55 19.41 4.57
C VAL A 6 4.11 18.97 4.30
N VAL A 7 3.14 19.87 4.52
CA VAL A 7 1.72 19.58 4.24
C VAL A 7 1.49 19.23 2.78
N ALA A 8 2.08 19.98 1.84
CA ALA A 8 1.96 19.71 0.41
C ALA A 8 2.51 18.35 0.00
N ARG A 9 3.57 17.85 0.66
CA ARG A 9 4.14 16.53 0.39
C ARG A 9 3.33 15.38 0.98
N PHE A 10 2.68 15.61 2.12
CA PHE A 10 1.83 14.62 2.78
C PHE A 10 0.44 14.51 2.15
N MET A 11 -0.10 15.61 1.64
CA MET A 11 -1.46 15.68 1.12
C MET A 11 -1.76 14.61 0.06
N PRO A 12 -0.91 14.34 -0.95
CA PRO A 12 -1.16 13.27 -1.91
C PRO A 12 -1.29 11.88 -1.26
N PHE A 13 -0.40 11.56 -0.31
CA PHE A 13 -0.45 10.28 0.41
C PHE A 13 -1.72 10.14 1.24
N VAL A 14 -2.12 11.19 1.96
CA VAL A 14 -3.33 11.17 2.79
C VAL A 14 -4.57 11.01 1.92
N VAL A 15 -4.69 11.82 0.87
CA VAL A 15 -5.85 11.81 -0.03
C VAL A 15 -5.99 10.45 -0.71
N ILE A 16 -4.90 9.91 -1.28
CA ILE A 16 -4.98 8.62 -1.99
C ILE A 16 -5.28 7.47 -1.03
N SER A 17 -4.77 7.51 0.21
CA SER A 17 -5.02 6.47 1.21
C SER A 17 -6.47 6.47 1.68
N ILE A 18 -7.05 7.66 1.90
CA ILE A 18 -8.47 7.77 2.27
C ILE A 18 -9.36 7.35 1.09
N ALA A 19 -9.06 7.83 -0.11
CA ALA A 19 -9.82 7.49 -1.30
C ALA A 19 -9.77 5.98 -1.60
N SER A 20 -8.62 5.33 -1.39
CA SER A 20 -8.48 3.89 -1.61
C SER A 20 -9.24 3.07 -0.57
N LEU A 21 -9.19 3.44 0.72
CA LEU A 21 -10.00 2.82 1.77
C LEU A 21 -11.50 2.97 1.47
N TRP A 22 -11.93 4.15 1.07
CA TRP A 22 -13.33 4.39 0.70
C TRP A 22 -13.76 3.56 -0.51
N ALA A 23 -12.95 3.52 -1.56
CA ALA A 23 -13.22 2.70 -2.74
C ALA A 23 -13.26 1.20 -2.40
N SER A 24 -12.36 0.76 -1.52
CA SER A 24 -12.27 -0.62 -1.05
C SER A 24 -13.48 -1.06 -0.20
N ALA A 25 -14.15 -0.12 0.48
CA ALA A 25 -15.33 -0.41 1.28
C ALA A 25 -16.63 -0.51 0.46
N GLN A 26 -16.60 -0.16 -0.83
CA GLN A 26 -17.79 -0.20 -1.68
C GLN A 26 -18.09 -1.63 -2.13
N THR A 27 -19.34 -2.05 -1.96
CA THR A 27 -19.85 -3.33 -2.46
C THR A 27 -21.26 -3.15 -2.99
N THR A 28 -21.60 -3.87 -4.06
CA THR A 28 -22.95 -3.93 -4.63
C THR A 28 -23.76 -5.10 -4.06
N GLN A 29 -23.13 -5.98 -3.29
CA GLN A 29 -23.72 -7.24 -2.83
C GLN A 29 -24.22 -7.19 -1.38
N GLY A 30 -24.00 -6.06 -0.68
CA GLY A 30 -24.39 -5.86 0.71
C GLY A 30 -23.30 -6.26 1.71
N TYR A 31 -23.67 -6.19 3.00
CA TYR A 31 -22.76 -6.45 4.11
C TYR A 31 -23.17 -7.70 4.89
N ARG A 32 -22.19 -8.35 5.51
CA ARG A 32 -22.32 -9.52 6.39
C ARG A 32 -21.47 -9.29 7.64
N ASP A 33 -21.61 -10.20 8.61
CA ASP A 33 -20.76 -10.19 9.79
C ASP A 33 -19.28 -10.30 9.39
N PRO A 34 -18.38 -9.51 10.00
CA PRO A 34 -16.97 -9.53 9.65
C PRO A 34 -16.32 -10.87 9.98
N ILE A 35 -15.71 -11.52 8.98
CA ILE A 35 -14.94 -12.76 9.17
C ILE A 35 -13.56 -12.57 8.53
N PHE A 36 -12.50 -12.79 9.32
CA PHE A 36 -11.13 -12.88 8.81
C PHE A 36 -10.73 -14.33 8.61
N ASP A 37 -10.16 -14.64 7.46
CA ASP A 37 -9.58 -15.94 7.19
C ASP A 37 -8.06 -15.90 7.44
N TRP A 38 -7.59 -16.79 8.31
CA TRP A 38 -6.19 -16.88 8.71
C TRP A 38 -5.34 -17.74 7.76
N ASP A 39 -5.87 -18.15 6.60
CA ASP A 39 -5.16 -18.95 5.62
C ASP A 39 -3.88 -18.27 5.09
N ILE A 40 -2.78 -18.99 5.21
CA ILE A 40 -1.43 -18.64 4.73
C ILE A 40 -0.86 -19.73 3.81
N SER A 41 -1.71 -20.62 3.32
CA SER A 41 -1.30 -21.70 2.44
C SER A 41 -0.63 -21.17 1.17
N TRP A 42 0.34 -21.94 0.66
CA TRP A 42 1.03 -21.57 -0.56
C TRP A 42 0.09 -21.32 -1.75
N PRO A 43 -0.96 -22.13 -1.99
CA PRO A 43 -1.95 -21.84 -3.04
C PRO A 43 -2.67 -20.50 -2.84
N ALA A 44 -3.04 -20.14 -1.59
CA ALA A 44 -3.69 -18.88 -1.30
C ALA A 44 -2.77 -17.68 -1.56
N ILE A 45 -1.50 -17.77 -1.15
CA ILE A 45 -0.47 -16.76 -1.43
C ILE A 45 -0.26 -16.64 -2.95
N ALA A 46 -0.08 -17.75 -3.66
CA ALA A 46 0.13 -17.73 -5.11
C ALA A 46 -1.06 -17.09 -5.83
N ASN A 47 -2.28 -17.42 -5.43
CA ASN A 47 -3.49 -16.78 -5.95
C ASN A 47 -3.53 -15.28 -5.64
N ALA A 48 -3.22 -14.87 -4.41
CA ALA A 48 -3.19 -13.46 -4.02
C ALA A 48 -2.16 -12.67 -4.83
N LEU A 49 -1.01 -13.27 -5.16
CA LEU A 49 0.03 -12.64 -5.97
C LEU A 49 -0.36 -12.43 -7.45
N THR A 50 -1.43 -13.07 -7.95
CA THR A 50 -1.94 -12.78 -9.29
C THR A 50 -2.72 -11.47 -9.38
N LYS A 51 -3.06 -10.85 -8.24
CA LYS A 51 -3.82 -9.60 -8.16
C LYS A 51 -2.94 -8.39 -8.52
N MET A 52 -2.52 -8.30 -9.78
CA MET A 52 -1.64 -7.24 -10.29
C MET A 52 -2.14 -5.81 -9.98
N PRO A 53 -3.45 -5.49 -10.05
CA PRO A 53 -3.94 -4.17 -9.65
C PRO A 53 -3.71 -3.84 -8.18
N HIS A 54 -3.74 -4.84 -7.28
CA HIS A 54 -3.46 -4.69 -5.85
C HIS A 54 -1.99 -4.31 -5.64
N ILE A 55 -1.08 -5.09 -6.23
CA ILE A 55 0.37 -4.84 -6.17
C ILE A 55 0.71 -3.45 -6.71
N GLY A 56 0.14 -3.08 -7.87
CA GLY A 56 0.36 -1.76 -8.48
C GLY A 56 -0.14 -0.62 -7.60
N SER A 57 -1.27 -0.80 -6.93
CA SER A 57 -1.82 0.22 -6.03
C SER A 57 -0.96 0.38 -4.77
N MET A 58 -0.45 -0.73 -4.20
CA MET A 58 0.47 -0.70 -3.06
C MET A 58 1.81 -0.07 -3.41
N PHE A 59 2.34 -0.35 -4.60
CA PHE A 59 3.50 0.35 -5.15
C PHE A 59 3.25 1.87 -5.22
N MET A 60 2.11 2.30 -5.76
CA MET A 60 1.77 3.73 -5.87
C MET A 60 1.64 4.41 -4.51
N ILE A 61 0.93 3.78 -3.56
CA ILE A 61 0.78 4.30 -2.19
C ILE A 61 2.16 4.42 -1.52
N PHE A 62 3.04 3.44 -1.71
CA PHE A 62 4.41 3.51 -1.22
C PHE A 62 5.18 4.69 -1.80
N LEU A 63 5.07 4.97 -3.10
CA LEU A 63 5.72 6.13 -3.72
C LEU A 63 5.24 7.45 -3.10
N PHE A 64 3.94 7.59 -2.84
CA PHE A 64 3.41 8.77 -2.15
C PHE A 64 3.88 8.86 -0.70
N ALA A 65 3.94 7.74 0.02
CA ALA A 65 4.47 7.70 1.38
C ALA A 65 5.97 8.07 1.41
N ALA A 66 6.75 7.57 0.45
CA ALA A 66 8.17 7.89 0.29
C ALA A 66 8.37 9.37 -0.10
N LEU A 67 7.48 9.94 -0.91
CA LEU A 67 7.48 11.38 -1.21
C LEU A 67 7.16 12.21 0.03
N ALA A 68 6.19 11.79 0.84
CA ALA A 68 5.79 12.45 2.08
C ALA A 68 6.93 12.45 3.12
N LEU A 69 7.53 11.28 3.36
CA LEU A 69 8.52 11.07 4.43
C LEU A 69 9.98 11.33 3.99
N GLY A 70 10.24 11.24 2.68
CA GLY A 70 11.56 11.31 2.08
C GLY A 70 12.34 10.00 2.10
N VAL A 71 13.38 9.93 1.26
CA VAL A 71 14.24 8.75 1.07
C VAL A 71 14.99 8.31 2.33
N GLY A 72 15.18 9.20 3.31
CA GLY A 72 15.83 8.85 4.58
C GLY A 72 14.95 7.99 5.51
N ARG A 73 13.66 7.81 5.19
CA ARG A 73 12.66 7.19 6.06
C ARG A 73 11.80 6.17 5.29
N LEU A 74 12.39 5.42 4.36
CA LEU A 74 11.66 4.43 3.56
C LEU A 74 10.99 3.35 4.40
N TRP A 75 11.56 3.00 5.57
CA TRP A 75 10.92 2.06 6.49
C TRP A 75 9.59 2.58 7.05
N LEU A 76 9.49 3.89 7.35
CA LEU A 76 8.23 4.51 7.76
C LEU A 76 7.25 4.55 6.59
N ALA A 77 7.74 4.78 5.37
CA ALA A 77 6.90 4.74 4.17
C ALA A 77 6.31 3.35 3.93
N ALA A 78 7.12 2.31 4.12
CA ALA A 78 6.67 0.92 4.07
C ALA A 78 5.63 0.63 5.15
N LEU A 79 5.91 1.01 6.41
CA LEU A 79 4.98 0.81 7.51
C LEU A 79 3.63 1.48 7.25
N LEU A 80 3.63 2.75 6.84
CA LEU A 80 2.39 3.46 6.52
C LEU A 80 1.63 2.81 5.36
N THR A 81 2.33 2.31 4.35
CA THR A 81 1.70 1.63 3.21
C THR A 81 1.07 0.30 3.63
N VAL A 82 1.77 -0.51 4.43
CA VAL A 82 1.24 -1.76 4.98
C VAL A 82 0.03 -1.50 5.87
N LEU A 83 0.03 -0.42 6.66
CA LEU A 83 -1.15 -0.04 7.45
C LEU A 83 -2.36 0.31 6.56
N VAL A 84 -2.14 0.90 5.38
CA VAL A 84 -3.21 1.14 4.41
C VAL A 84 -3.73 -0.20 3.84
N GLY A 85 -2.85 -1.15 3.52
CA GLY A 85 -3.22 -2.50 3.08
C GLY A 85 -4.02 -3.28 4.11
N ILE A 86 -3.57 -3.29 5.37
CA ILE A 86 -4.36 -3.84 6.49
C ILE A 86 -5.72 -3.13 6.60
N GLY A 87 -5.73 -1.81 6.42
CA GLY A 87 -6.96 -1.03 6.39
C GLY A 87 -7.93 -1.49 5.29
N TRP A 88 -7.45 -1.84 4.10
CA TRP A 88 -8.28 -2.39 3.02
C TRP A 88 -8.92 -3.72 3.43
N GLU A 89 -8.14 -4.64 4.00
CA GLU A 89 -8.66 -5.93 4.48
C GLU A 89 -9.73 -5.74 5.56
N VAL A 90 -9.53 -4.79 6.47
CA VAL A 90 -10.49 -4.45 7.53
C VAL A 90 -11.80 -3.88 6.97
N VAL A 91 -11.74 -2.94 6.02
CA VAL A 91 -12.96 -2.35 5.44
C VAL A 91 -13.68 -3.29 4.47
N GLN A 92 -12.96 -4.25 3.87
CA GLN A 92 -13.55 -5.30 3.03
C GLN A 92 -14.13 -6.46 3.82
N MET A 93 -13.70 -6.69 5.06
CA MET A 93 -14.16 -7.79 5.89
C MET A 93 -15.68 -7.95 6.01
N PRO A 94 -16.47 -6.89 6.19
CA PRO A 94 -17.93 -7.01 6.23
C PRO A 94 -18.57 -7.09 4.83
N THR A 95 -17.81 -6.93 3.73
CA THR A 95 -18.40 -6.92 2.38
C THR A 95 -18.69 -8.33 1.88
N ILE A 96 -19.90 -8.57 1.37
CA ILE A 96 -20.26 -9.84 0.72
C ILE A 96 -19.48 -9.95 -0.59
N GLY A 97 -18.93 -11.14 -0.85
CA GLY A 97 -18.10 -11.44 -2.03
C GLY A 97 -16.60 -11.28 -1.78
N ASN A 98 -16.19 -10.65 -0.68
CA ASN A 98 -14.79 -10.57 -0.25
C ASN A 98 -14.58 -11.42 1.01
N ASN A 99 -13.51 -12.22 0.99
CA ASN A 99 -13.00 -12.95 2.14
C ASN A 99 -11.56 -12.50 2.35
N PRO A 100 -11.31 -11.46 3.17
CA PRO A 100 -9.97 -11.03 3.46
C PRO A 100 -9.21 -12.18 4.12
N ARG A 101 -8.08 -12.54 3.51
CA ARG A 101 -7.19 -13.58 4.01
C ARG A 101 -5.88 -12.98 4.50
N LEU A 102 -5.25 -13.64 5.46
CA LEU A 102 -3.88 -13.28 5.83
C LEU A 102 -2.92 -13.37 4.62
N ALA A 103 -3.14 -14.33 3.71
CA ALA A 103 -2.44 -14.42 2.44
C ALA A 103 -2.60 -13.18 1.52
N ASP A 104 -3.67 -12.40 1.67
CA ASP A 104 -3.91 -11.18 0.86
C ASP A 104 -2.98 -10.01 1.27
N LEU A 105 -2.21 -10.14 2.35
CA LEU A 105 -1.10 -9.24 2.67
C LEU A 105 0.15 -9.49 1.81
N ALA A 106 0.24 -10.63 1.12
CA ALA A 106 1.37 -10.93 0.25
C ALA A 106 1.54 -9.90 -0.89
N PRO A 107 0.51 -9.54 -1.67
CA PRO A 107 0.62 -8.47 -2.67
C PRO A 107 1.00 -7.10 -2.06
N ASP A 108 0.63 -6.80 -0.81
CA ASP A 108 1.08 -5.58 -0.12
C ASP A 108 2.59 -5.55 0.03
N LEU A 109 3.16 -6.65 0.55
CA LEU A 109 4.60 -6.77 0.76
C LEU A 109 5.36 -6.71 -0.56
N VAL A 110 4.83 -7.32 -1.63
CA VAL A 110 5.45 -7.28 -2.96
C VAL A 110 5.39 -5.86 -3.54
N GLY A 111 4.25 -5.18 -3.48
CA GLY A 111 4.11 -3.80 -3.97
C GLY A 111 5.05 -2.83 -3.25
N VAL A 112 5.10 -2.93 -1.92
CA VAL A 112 6.03 -2.16 -1.07
C VAL A 112 7.48 -2.50 -1.40
N GLY A 113 7.82 -3.78 -1.54
CA GLY A 113 9.17 -4.23 -1.86
C GLY A 113 9.67 -3.69 -3.21
N ILE A 114 8.85 -3.77 -4.25
CA ILE A 114 9.14 -3.19 -5.57
C ILE A 114 9.35 -1.69 -5.44
N GLY A 115 8.43 -0.98 -4.79
CA GLY A 115 8.50 0.47 -4.60
C GLY A 115 9.76 0.89 -3.86
N TRP A 116 10.13 0.14 -2.82
CA TRP A 116 11.35 0.40 -2.04
C TRP A 116 12.58 0.30 -2.92
N VAL A 117 12.73 -0.80 -3.67
CA VAL A 117 13.86 -1.01 -4.57
C VAL A 117 13.93 0.11 -5.61
N THR A 118 12.79 0.48 -6.21
CA THR A 118 12.72 1.59 -7.19
C THR A 118 13.21 2.90 -6.59
N VAL A 119 12.73 3.29 -5.40
CA VAL A 119 13.14 4.56 -4.77
C VAL A 119 14.60 4.53 -4.32
N ALA A 120 15.06 3.41 -3.76
CA ALA A 120 16.44 3.24 -3.31
C ALA A 120 17.43 3.33 -4.48
N LEU A 121 17.16 2.61 -5.57
CA LEU A 121 17.97 2.65 -6.79
C LEU A 121 17.92 4.04 -7.45
N GLY A 122 16.73 4.63 -7.58
CA GLY A 122 16.58 5.97 -8.13
C GLY A 122 17.37 7.02 -7.34
N ALA A 123 17.33 6.97 -6.02
CA ALA A 123 18.11 7.85 -5.16
C ALA A 123 19.62 7.60 -5.25
N MET A 124 20.05 6.34 -5.36
CA MET A 124 21.45 5.99 -5.57
C MET A 124 21.96 6.55 -6.90
N LEU A 125 21.22 6.33 -8.00
CA LEU A 125 21.58 6.83 -9.32
C LEU A 125 21.62 8.36 -9.35
N TRP A 126 20.61 9.02 -8.79
CA TRP A 126 20.57 10.49 -8.70
C TRP A 126 21.80 11.07 -7.98
N ARG A 127 22.22 10.46 -6.86
CA ARG A 127 23.42 10.89 -6.15
C ARG A 127 24.70 10.72 -6.97
N ARG A 128 24.78 9.64 -7.75
CA ARG A 128 25.94 9.39 -8.64
C ARG A 128 26.04 10.46 -9.73
N PHE A 129 24.93 10.78 -10.40
CA PHE A 129 24.93 11.76 -11.49
C PHE A 129 25.05 13.21 -11.03
N ARG A 130 24.61 13.55 -9.82
CA ARG A 130 24.77 14.90 -9.26
C ARG A 130 26.19 15.20 -8.75
N ALA A 131 26.98 14.15 -8.50
CA ALA A 131 28.37 14.26 -8.07
C ALA A 131 29.36 14.27 -9.25
N SER A 132 28.86 14.18 -10.48
CA SER A 132 29.60 14.34 -11.74
C SER A 132 29.34 15.72 -12.31
#